data_AF-A0A1Y2N6I8-F1
#
_entry.id   AF-A0A1Y2N6I8-F1
#
_cell.length_a   1.000
_cell.length_b   1.000
_cell.length_c   1.000
_cell.angle_alpha   90.00
_cell.angle_beta   90.00
_cell.angle_gamma   90.00
#
_symmetry.space_group_name_H-M   'P 1'
#
loop_
_entity.id
_entity.type
_entity.pdbx_description
1 polymer ?
#
loop_
_entity_poly.entity_id
_entity_poly.type
_entity_poly.pdbx_seq_one_letter_code
_entity_poly.pdbx_strand_id
1 'polypeptide(L)'
;MPVIDQDMRDIVERAWLAFAATVCDDGSPNLSPKGSLRVYDDDHLAFMDIGSPATIANLRRDPRIEINVIDVFSRRGYRFTGSVSFAEPGAPEYEWLNRWLLDLNGPGYPANEVVLVKVERARPILSPAYTSGGADQDALTTAWEQRYRTTLAEVPLGPPPGTGAAG
;
A
#
# COMPACT_ATOMS: atom_id res chain seq x y z
N MET A 1 -3.19 19.82 12.45
CA MET A 1 -4.38 19.35 11.73
C MET A 1 -4.06 17.95 11.26
N PRO A 2 -5.00 17.00 11.37
CA PRO A 2 -4.78 15.63 10.90
C PRO A 2 -4.37 15.67 9.42
N VAL A 3 -3.34 14.92 9.05
CA VAL A 3 -2.88 14.85 7.64
C VAL A 3 -3.74 13.87 6.83
N ILE A 4 -4.24 12.82 7.48
CA ILE A 4 -5.04 11.76 6.86
C ILE A 4 -6.52 12.02 7.15
N ASP A 5 -7.29 12.30 6.10
CA ASP A 5 -8.74 12.46 6.21
C ASP A 5 -9.51 11.15 5.95
N GLN A 6 -10.84 11.21 6.04
CA GLN A 6 -11.68 10.03 5.85
C GLN A 6 -11.62 9.46 4.42
N ASP A 7 -11.52 10.31 3.40
CA ASP A 7 -11.47 9.83 2.02
C ASP A 7 -10.15 9.09 1.73
N MET A 8 -9.05 9.54 2.34
CA MET A 8 -7.76 8.83 2.32
C MET A 8 -7.84 7.47 3.01
N ARG A 9 -8.53 7.38 4.16
CA ARG A 9 -8.78 6.10 4.86
C ARG A 9 -9.55 5.13 3.96
N ASP A 10 -10.61 5.61 3.33
CA ASP A 10 -11.47 4.80 2.47
C ASP A 10 -10.71 4.30 1.22
N ILE A 11 -9.83 5.13 0.64
CA ILE A 11 -8.95 4.70 -0.46
C ILE A 11 -7.97 3.61 -0.01
N VAL A 12 -7.35 3.74 1.17
CA VAL A 12 -6.44 2.72 1.71
C VAL A 12 -7.15 1.39 1.91
N GLU A 13 -8.38 1.41 2.42
CA GLU A 13 -9.17 0.20 2.63
C GLU A 13 -9.62 -0.44 1.31
N ARG A 14 -9.97 0.36 0.30
CA ARG A 14 -10.47 -0.14 -0.99
C ARG A 14 -9.37 -0.63 -1.93
N ALA A 15 -8.19 -0.02 -1.92
CA ALA A 15 -7.14 -0.33 -2.89
C ALA A 15 -6.50 -1.70 -2.67
N TRP A 16 -6.49 -2.21 -1.42
CA TRP A 16 -5.86 -3.47 -0.96
C TRP A 16 -4.36 -3.63 -1.20
N LEU A 17 -3.79 -2.95 -2.20
CA LEU A 17 -2.39 -2.99 -2.58
C LEU A 17 -1.86 -1.56 -2.73
N ALA A 18 -0.83 -1.26 -1.95
CA ALA A 18 -0.06 -0.03 -2.06
C ALA A 18 1.35 -0.30 -2.58
N PHE A 19 2.05 0.74 -3.03
CA PHE A 19 3.45 0.67 -3.44
C PHE A 19 4.28 1.66 -2.64
N ALA A 20 5.23 1.13 -1.88
CA ALA A 20 6.18 1.91 -1.08
C ALA A 20 7.48 2.12 -1.88
N ALA A 21 7.85 3.38 -2.07
CA ALA A 21 9.10 3.83 -2.68
C ALA A 21 10.13 4.16 -1.59
N THR A 22 11.33 3.58 -1.72
CA THR A 22 12.49 3.86 -0.88
C THR A 22 13.74 4.04 -1.73
N VAL A 23 14.83 4.54 -1.16
CA VAL A 23 16.09 4.78 -1.87
C VAL A 23 17.09 3.69 -1.50
N CYS A 24 17.69 3.02 -2.49
CA CYS A 24 18.77 2.06 -2.33
C CYS A 24 20.09 2.70 -1.89
N ASP A 25 21.07 1.88 -1.51
CA ASP A 25 22.38 2.36 -1.07
C ASP A 25 23.15 3.11 -2.16
N ASP A 26 23.01 2.65 -3.40
CA ASP A 26 23.57 3.25 -4.60
C ASP A 26 22.77 4.47 -5.11
N GLY A 27 21.73 4.89 -4.38
CA GLY A 27 20.84 5.98 -4.77
C GLY A 27 19.75 5.60 -5.78
N SER A 28 19.70 4.34 -6.25
CA SER A 28 18.65 3.87 -7.15
C SER A 28 17.29 3.76 -6.44
N PRO A 29 16.16 3.84 -7.18
CA PRO A 29 14.83 3.68 -6.57
C PRO A 29 14.54 2.20 -6.28
N ASN A 30 13.90 1.94 -5.14
CA ASN A 30 13.25 0.66 -4.83
C ASN A 30 11.74 0.87 -4.68
N LEU A 31 10.94 -0.02 -5.27
CA LEU A 31 9.48 0.00 -5.22
C LEU A 31 8.95 -1.35 -4.76
N SER A 32 8.25 -1.38 -3.63
CA SER A 32 7.81 -2.61 -3.00
C SER A 32 6.29 -2.63 -2.77
N PRO A 33 5.57 -3.68 -3.21
CA PRO A 33 4.15 -3.83 -2.93
C PRO A 33 3.90 -4.06 -1.43
N LYS A 34 2.86 -3.42 -0.88
CA LYS A 34 2.43 -3.53 0.52
C LYS A 34 0.94 -3.80 0.60
N GLY A 35 0.58 -5.09 0.74
CA GLY A 35 -0.81 -5.50 0.95
C GLY A 35 -1.31 -5.31 2.38
N SER A 36 -0.38 -5.21 3.34
CA SER A 36 -0.66 -4.99 4.76
C SER A 36 -0.76 -3.51 5.15
N LEU A 37 -0.69 -2.57 4.20
CA LEU A 37 -0.79 -1.14 4.50
C LEU A 37 -2.16 -0.83 5.09
N ARG A 38 -2.21 -0.18 6.25
CA ARG A 38 -3.43 0.31 6.88
C ARG A 38 -3.21 1.68 7.51
N VAL A 39 -4.31 2.43 7.71
CA VAL A 39 -4.27 3.69 8.45
C VAL A 39 -4.33 3.38 9.95
N TYR A 40 -3.33 3.81 10.71
CA TYR A 40 -3.25 3.59 12.15
C TYR A 40 -4.02 4.67 12.93
N ASP A 41 -3.70 5.93 12.66
CA ASP A 41 -4.35 7.10 13.27
C ASP A 41 -4.46 8.25 12.25
N ASP A 42 -4.68 9.48 12.70
CA ASP A 42 -4.87 10.65 11.85
C ASP A 42 -3.59 11.15 11.14
N ASP A 43 -2.42 10.68 11.58
CA ASP A 43 -1.11 11.12 11.06
C ASP A 43 -0.23 9.94 10.64
N HIS A 44 -0.62 8.69 10.90
CA HIS A 44 0.20 7.51 10.65
C HIS A 44 -0.48 6.46 9.77
N LEU A 45 0.31 5.96 8.82
CA LEU A 45 0.08 4.69 8.14
C LEU A 45 0.97 3.63 8.78
N ALA A 46 0.62 2.36 8.63
CA ALA A 46 1.42 1.24 9.09
C ALA A 46 1.39 0.10 8.08
N PHE A 47 2.51 -0.61 7.91
CA PHE A 47 2.55 -1.89 7.22
C PHE A 47 3.45 -2.88 7.95
N MET A 48 3.14 -4.17 7.83
CA MET A 48 3.92 -5.23 8.46
C MET A 48 5.14 -5.59 7.60
N ASP A 49 6.32 -5.71 8.21
CA ASP A 49 7.44 -6.41 7.60
C ASP A 49 7.20 -7.93 7.62
N ILE A 50 7.00 -8.49 6.43
CA ILE A 50 6.72 -9.92 6.20
C ILE A 50 7.81 -10.54 5.31
N GLY A 51 8.23 -9.82 4.27
CA GLY A 51 9.09 -10.36 3.22
C GLY A 51 9.65 -9.28 2.30
N SER A 52 10.14 -8.16 2.85
CA SER A 52 10.68 -7.05 2.05
C SER A 52 12.04 -6.57 2.55
N PRO A 53 13.06 -7.44 2.63
CA PRO A 53 14.34 -7.14 3.28
C PRO A 53 15.04 -5.90 2.69
N ALA A 54 15.02 -5.72 1.36
CA ALA A 54 15.59 -4.53 0.72
C ALA A 54 14.89 -3.23 1.14
N THR A 55 13.56 -3.27 1.31
CA THR A 55 12.80 -2.10 1.77
C THR A 55 13.15 -1.75 3.20
N ILE A 56 13.23 -2.75 4.09
CA ILE A 56 13.57 -2.55 5.50
C ILE A 56 15.00 -2.05 5.65
N ALA A 57 15.97 -2.66 4.95
CA ALA A 57 17.36 -2.21 4.95
C ALA A 57 17.49 -0.74 4.49
N ASN A 58 16.76 -0.36 3.43
CA ASN A 58 16.73 1.02 2.97
C ASN A 58 16.17 1.97 4.04
N LEU A 59 15.06 1.60 4.68
CA LEU A 59 14.39 2.41 5.70
C LEU A 59 15.18 2.57 7.00
N ARG A 60 15.97 1.55 7.36
CA ARG A 60 16.89 1.63 8.52
C ARG A 60 18.05 2.60 8.26
N ARG A 61 18.50 2.75 7.01
CA ARG A 61 19.52 3.74 6.61
C ARG A 61 18.92 5.14 6.42
N ASP A 62 17.81 5.22 5.72
CA ASP A 62 17.14 6.47 5.34
C ASP A 62 15.64 6.32 5.60
N PRO A 63 15.08 7.02 6.61
CA PRO A 63 13.71 6.80 7.02
C PRO A 63 12.68 7.38 6.05
N ARG A 64 13.10 8.09 4.98
CA ARG A 64 12.18 8.73 4.04
C ARG A 64 11.48 7.70 3.17
N ILE A 65 10.17 7.90 2.97
CA ILE A 65 9.32 7.01 2.18
C ILE A 65 8.25 7.80 1.43
N GLU A 66 7.88 7.33 0.25
CA GLU A 66 6.62 7.70 -0.41
C GLU A 66 5.77 6.44 -0.64
N ILE A 67 4.47 6.53 -0.40
CA ILE A 67 3.53 5.43 -0.60
C ILE A 67 2.42 5.88 -1.53
N ASN A 68 2.24 5.15 -2.64
CA ASN A 68 1.13 5.34 -3.56
C ASN A 68 0.04 4.31 -3.29
N VAL A 69 -1.20 4.78 -3.21
CA VAL A 69 -2.39 3.97 -3.02
C VAL A 69 -3.45 4.44 -4.00
N ILE A 70 -3.95 3.55 -4.85
CA ILE A 70 -4.88 3.88 -5.92
C ILE A 70 -6.02 2.88 -5.91
N ASP A 71 -7.25 3.36 -5.79
CA ASP A 71 -8.42 2.56 -6.15
C ASP A 71 -8.50 2.49 -7.67
N VAL A 72 -8.26 1.31 -8.23
CA VAL A 72 -8.22 1.10 -9.67
C VAL A 72 -9.58 1.28 -10.34
N PHE A 73 -10.69 1.16 -9.60
CA PHE A 73 -12.04 1.28 -10.15
C PHE A 73 -12.46 2.75 -10.27
N SER A 74 -12.35 3.52 -9.18
CA SER A 74 -12.55 4.98 -9.27
C SER A 74 -11.39 5.70 -9.95
N ARG A 75 -10.25 5.04 -10.15
CA ARG A 75 -9.05 5.61 -10.80
C ARG A 75 -8.56 6.90 -10.15
N ARG A 76 -8.64 6.94 -8.83
CA ARG A 76 -8.06 8.00 -8.00
C ARG A 76 -7.42 7.38 -6.76
N GLY A 77 -6.64 8.18 -6.07
CA GLY A 77 -6.11 7.81 -4.79
C GLY A 77 -5.15 8.87 -4.27
N TYR A 78 -4.15 8.45 -3.53
CA TYR A 78 -3.27 9.35 -2.81
C TYR A 78 -1.82 8.89 -2.83
N ARG A 79 -0.93 9.88 -2.82
CA ARG A 79 0.47 9.73 -2.49
C ARG A 79 0.73 10.29 -1.11
N PHE A 80 1.25 9.46 -0.22
CA PHE A 80 1.67 9.84 1.13
C PHE A 80 3.20 9.94 1.16
N THR A 81 3.73 11.10 1.53
CA THR A 81 5.15 11.33 1.79
C THR A 81 5.36 11.39 3.29
N GLY A 82 6.39 10.73 3.81
CA GLY A 82 6.68 10.77 5.24
C GLY A 82 8.01 10.15 5.63
N SER A 83 8.14 9.91 6.93
CA SER A 83 9.30 9.27 7.54
C SER A 83 8.86 8.10 8.41
N VAL A 84 9.70 7.07 8.55
CA VAL A 84 9.35 5.87 9.29
C VAL A 84 10.00 5.76 10.67
N SER A 85 9.30 5.05 11.54
CA SER A 85 9.81 4.41 12.74
C SER A 85 9.39 2.93 12.76
N PHE A 86 9.96 2.15 13.66
CA PHE A 86 9.67 0.72 13.78
C PHE A 86 9.00 0.43 15.13
N ALA A 87 8.02 -0.46 15.12
CA ALA A 87 7.34 -0.96 16.32
C ALA A 87 7.52 -2.48 16.40
N GLU A 88 8.24 -2.91 17.44
CA GLU A 88 8.59 -4.31 17.70
C GLU A 88 7.39 -5.10 18.30
N PRO A 89 7.45 -6.44 18.29
CA PRO A 89 6.46 -7.27 18.96
C PRO A 89 6.17 -6.83 20.40
N GLY A 90 4.88 -6.75 20.76
CA GLY A 90 4.41 -6.21 22.05
C GLY A 90 4.10 -4.72 22.05
N ALA A 91 4.52 -3.94 21.05
CA ALA A 91 4.08 -2.56 20.89
C ALA A 91 2.59 -2.47 20.45
N PRO A 92 1.83 -1.44 20.85
CA PRO A 92 0.42 -1.30 20.48
C PRO A 92 0.14 -1.34 18.96
N GLU A 93 1.00 -0.70 18.17
CA GLU A 93 0.94 -0.64 16.71
C GLU A 93 1.15 -2.04 16.10
N TYR A 94 2.09 -2.79 16.67
CA TYR A 94 2.36 -4.17 16.28
C TYR A 94 1.16 -5.06 16.56
N GLU A 95 0.65 -5.06 17.79
CA GLU A 95 -0.46 -5.93 18.19
C GLU A 95 -1.74 -5.64 17.39
N TRP A 96 -1.99 -4.36 17.08
CA TRP A 96 -3.12 -3.95 16.24
C TRP A 96 -3.00 -4.50 14.82
N LEU A 97 -1.87 -4.31 14.14
CA LEU A 97 -1.72 -4.74 12.74
C LEU A 97 -1.56 -6.26 12.64
N ASN A 98 -0.86 -6.87 13.60
CA ASN A 98 -0.69 -8.32 13.65
C ASN A 98 -2.03 -9.04 13.82
N ARG A 99 -2.95 -8.51 14.66
CA ARG A 99 -4.31 -9.06 14.77
C ARG A 99 -5.02 -9.08 13.42
N TRP A 100 -5.01 -7.94 12.71
CA TRP A 100 -5.59 -7.86 11.38
C TRP A 100 -4.96 -8.86 10.40
N LEU A 101 -3.63 -9.01 10.44
CA LEU A 101 -2.89 -9.91 9.56
C LEU A 101 -3.24 -11.39 9.81
N LEU A 102 -3.39 -11.78 11.08
CA LEU A 102 -3.79 -13.13 11.48
C LEU A 102 -5.26 -13.41 11.19
N ASP A 103 -6.15 -12.42 11.34
CA ASP A 103 -7.56 -12.56 10.96
C ASP A 103 -7.71 -12.82 9.45
N LEU A 104 -6.86 -12.19 8.63
CA LEU A 104 -6.87 -12.36 7.17
C LEU A 104 -6.24 -13.70 6.71
N ASN A 105 -5.11 -14.10 7.29
CA ASN A 105 -4.28 -15.19 6.74
C ASN A 105 -4.23 -16.44 7.64
N GLY A 106 -4.74 -16.36 8.86
CA GLY A 106 -4.72 -17.42 9.85
C GLY A 106 -3.51 -17.38 10.81
N PRO A 107 -3.53 -18.21 11.87
CA PRO A 107 -2.48 -18.26 12.89
C PRO A 107 -1.10 -18.61 12.32
N GLY A 108 -0.05 -17.98 12.86
CA GLY A 108 1.34 -18.27 12.50
C GLY A 108 1.82 -17.61 11.21
N TYR A 109 1.03 -16.73 10.61
CA TYR A 109 1.48 -15.92 9.47
C TYR A 109 2.67 -15.03 9.89
N PRO A 110 3.75 -14.92 9.07
CA PRO A 110 4.95 -14.20 9.48
C PRO A 110 4.71 -12.70 9.71
N ALA A 111 5.29 -12.17 10.79
CA ALA A 111 5.26 -10.76 11.16
C ALA A 111 6.52 -10.44 11.98
N ASN A 112 7.44 -9.66 11.42
CA ASN A 112 8.71 -9.34 12.08
C ASN A 112 8.56 -8.10 12.98
N GLU A 113 8.13 -7.00 12.38
CA GLU A 113 7.91 -5.71 13.03
C GLU A 113 6.97 -4.85 12.17
N VAL A 114 6.37 -3.84 12.79
CA VAL A 114 5.57 -2.84 12.08
C VAL A 114 6.46 -1.68 11.66
N VAL A 115 6.35 -1.31 10.39
CA VAL A 115 6.83 -0.02 9.90
C VAL A 115 5.72 1.00 10.08
N LEU A 116 5.92 1.94 11.00
CA LEU A 116 5.01 3.05 11.26
C LEU A 116 5.48 4.26 10.46
N VAL A 117 4.62 4.78 9.60
CA VAL A 117 4.92 5.89 8.70
C VAL A 117 4.22 7.14 9.22
N LYS A 118 4.98 8.10 9.73
CA LYS A 118 4.46 9.44 10.03
C LYS A 118 4.28 10.19 8.72
N VAL A 119 3.04 10.49 8.36
CA VAL A 119 2.68 11.20 7.14
C VAL A 119 2.94 12.69 7.35
N GLU A 120 3.83 13.25 6.55
CA GLU A 120 4.14 14.68 6.54
C GLU A 120 3.31 15.42 5.49
N ARG A 121 2.94 14.72 4.41
CA ARG A 121 2.15 15.28 3.31
C ARG A 121 1.39 14.19 2.57
N ALA A 122 0.12 14.45 2.30
CA ALA A 122 -0.68 13.70 1.34
C ALA A 122 -0.94 14.54 0.09
N ARG A 123 -0.95 13.92 -1.09
CA ARG A 123 -1.33 14.56 -2.37
C ARG A 123 -2.29 13.67 -3.13
N PRO A 124 -3.37 14.22 -3.71
CA PRO A 124 -4.28 13.44 -4.53
C PRO A 124 -3.59 12.96 -5.81
N ILE A 125 -3.95 11.76 -6.24
CA ILE A 125 -3.67 11.19 -7.55
C ILE A 125 -5.00 11.08 -8.26
N LEU A 126 -5.15 11.76 -9.41
CA LEU A 126 -6.40 11.81 -10.14
C LEU A 126 -6.18 11.45 -11.61
N SER A 127 -6.99 10.54 -12.12
CA SER A 127 -6.97 10.14 -13.53
C SER A 127 -7.32 11.31 -14.46
N PRO A 128 -6.70 11.39 -15.66
CA PRO A 128 -7.12 12.31 -16.72
C PRO A 128 -8.59 12.16 -17.14
N ALA A 129 -9.24 11.02 -16.83
CA ALA A 129 -10.67 10.83 -17.02
C ALA A 129 -11.50 11.92 -16.33
N TYR A 130 -11.04 12.43 -15.18
CA TYR A 130 -11.70 13.53 -14.48
C TYR A 130 -11.31 14.88 -15.07
N THR A 131 -10.02 15.14 -15.26
CA THR A 131 -9.53 16.49 -15.63
C THR A 131 -9.79 16.85 -17.09
N SER A 132 -9.68 15.88 -17.99
CA SER A 132 -9.88 16.07 -19.44
C SER A 132 -11.17 15.44 -19.94
N GLY A 133 -11.62 14.37 -19.29
CA GLY A 133 -12.81 13.61 -19.70
C GLY A 133 -14.12 14.02 -19.02
N GLY A 134 -14.06 14.82 -17.94
CA GLY A 134 -15.26 15.22 -17.19
C GLY A 134 -16.04 14.04 -16.59
N ALA A 135 -15.37 12.93 -16.30
CA ALA A 135 -16.01 11.72 -15.83
C ALA A 135 -16.70 11.91 -14.47
N ASP A 136 -17.92 11.39 -14.36
CA ASP A 136 -18.57 11.12 -13.08
C ASP A 136 -17.95 9.88 -12.41
N GLN A 137 -17.74 9.94 -11.09
CA GLN A 137 -17.03 8.88 -10.37
C GLN A 137 -17.79 7.55 -10.34
N ASP A 138 -19.11 7.58 -10.14
CA ASP A 138 -19.90 6.35 -9.98
C ASP A 138 -20.04 5.64 -11.32
N ALA A 139 -20.26 6.41 -12.39
CA ALA A 139 -20.23 5.90 -13.75
C ALA A 139 -18.85 5.33 -14.12
N LEU A 140 -17.75 6.02 -13.76
CA LEU A 140 -16.40 5.54 -14.02
C LEU A 140 -16.10 4.24 -13.27
N THR A 141 -16.45 4.18 -11.99
CA THR A 141 -16.25 2.99 -11.14
C THR A 141 -16.98 1.80 -11.74
N THR A 142 -18.27 1.95 -12.06
CA THR A 142 -19.09 0.89 -12.68
C THR A 142 -18.47 0.39 -13.99
N ALA A 143 -18.02 1.30 -14.84
CA ALA A 143 -17.41 0.94 -16.12
C ALA A 143 -16.09 0.17 -15.94
N TRP A 144 -15.26 0.55 -14.97
CA TRP A 144 -13.99 -0.11 -14.70
C TRP A 144 -14.15 -1.45 -13.98
N GLU A 145 -15.14 -1.61 -13.11
CA GLU A 145 -15.50 -2.91 -12.55
C GLU A 145 -15.90 -3.90 -13.65
N GLN A 146 -16.77 -3.49 -14.57
CA GLN A 146 -17.17 -4.32 -15.70
C GLN A 146 -15.96 -4.67 -16.57
N ARG A 147 -15.12 -3.68 -16.91
CA ARG A 147 -13.90 -3.90 -17.71
C ARG A 147 -12.96 -4.88 -17.03
N TYR A 148 -12.77 -4.77 -15.72
CA TYR A 148 -11.90 -5.67 -14.95
C TYR A 148 -12.43 -7.09 -14.98
N ARG A 149 -13.74 -7.28 -14.74
CA ARG A 149 -14.38 -8.60 -14.80
C ARG A 149 -14.27 -9.25 -16.18
N THR A 150 -14.51 -8.49 -17.25
CA THR A 150 -14.34 -8.97 -18.62
C THR A 150 -12.88 -9.36 -18.90
N THR A 151 -11.92 -8.52 -18.50
CA THR A 151 -10.49 -8.78 -18.70
C THR A 151 -10.03 -10.05 -17.98
N LEU A 152 -10.48 -10.27 -16.73
CA LEU A 152 -10.16 -11.49 -15.98
C LEU A 152 -10.70 -12.77 -16.66
N ALA A 153 -11.85 -12.68 -17.34
CA ALA A 153 -12.43 -13.81 -18.05
C ALA A 153 -11.75 -14.09 -19.40
N GLU A 154 -11.28 -13.04 -20.07
CA GLU A 154 -10.73 -13.13 -21.44
C GLU A 154 -9.20 -13.28 -21.48
N VAL A 155 -8.48 -12.79 -20.47
CA VAL A 155 -7.01 -12.74 -20.43
C VAL A 155 -6.50 -13.57 -19.25
N PRO A 156 -6.28 -14.90 -19.42
CA PRO A 156 -5.75 -15.74 -18.37
C PRO A 156 -4.28 -15.42 -18.11
N LEU A 157 -3.88 -15.46 -16.84
CA LEU A 157 -2.47 -15.40 -16.46
C LEU A 157 -1.83 -16.79 -16.58
N GLY A 158 -0.55 -16.81 -16.97
CA GLY A 158 0.29 -17.99 -16.81
C GLY A 158 0.54 -18.31 -15.32
N PRO A 159 1.20 -19.44 -15.03
CA PRO A 159 1.61 -19.74 -13.66
C PRO A 159 2.50 -18.60 -13.11
N PRO A 160 2.49 -18.36 -11.79
CA PRO A 160 3.40 -17.41 -11.17
C PRO A 160 4.85 -17.69 -11.60
N PRO A 161 5.66 -16.66 -11.92
CA PRO A 161 7.06 -16.85 -12.22
C PRO A 161 7.78 -17.54 -11.04
N GLY A 162 8.34 -18.72 -11.30
CA GLY A 162 9.31 -19.43 -10.45
C GLY A 162 9.09 -19.42 -8.93
N THR A 163 8.29 -20.36 -8.42
CA THR A 163 8.56 -20.99 -7.10
C THR A 163 9.58 -22.14 -7.20
N GLY A 164 10.27 -22.24 -8.34
CA GLY A 164 11.32 -23.22 -8.58
C GLY A 164 12.57 -22.88 -7.78
N ALA A 165 13.08 -23.88 -7.05
CA ALA A 165 14.28 -23.82 -6.24
C ALA A 165 15.44 -23.10 -6.96
N ALA A 166 16.20 -22.33 -6.18
CA ALA A 166 17.52 -21.86 -6.54
C ALA A 166 18.34 -23.03 -7.12
N GLY A 167 18.81 -22.86 -8.36
CA GLY A 167 19.99 -23.55 -8.88
C GLY A 167 21.23 -22.74 -8.59
#